data_AF-A0A7R9KY95-F1
#
_entry.id   AF-A0A7R9KY95-F1
#
_cell.length_a   1.000
_cell.length_b   1.000
_cell.length_c   1.000
_cell.angle_alpha   90.00
_cell.angle_beta   90.00
_cell.angle_gamma   90.00
#
_symmetry.space_group_name_H-M   'P 1'
#
loop_
_entity.id
_entity.type
_entity.pdbx_description
1 polymer ?
#
loop_
_entity_poly.entity_id
_entity_poly.type
_entity_poly.pdbx_seq_one_letter_code
_entity_poly.pdbx_strand_id
1 'polypeptide(L)'
;MQIYKHSTTKLRRGTEFLWVPLDDLACKCPRIRVKHTYLILGNDERETQPTGLIADRRSIAIDWKEEWADRMRRFQRRQFKGKCKTDDNV
;
A
#
# COMPACT_ATOMS: atom_id res chain seq x y z
N MET A 1 -8.93 -7.08 -5.60
CA MET A 1 -7.78 -6.59 -4.80
C MET A 1 -7.34 -7.67 -3.82
N GLN A 2 -6.03 -7.87 -3.64
CA GLN A 2 -5.47 -8.73 -2.59
C GLN A 2 -4.90 -7.85 -1.47
N ILE A 3 -5.12 -8.21 -0.21
CA ILE A 3 -4.60 -7.47 0.96
C ILE A 3 -3.49 -8.31 1.60
N TYR A 4 -2.28 -7.77 1.63
CA TYR A 4 -1.10 -8.45 2.20
C TYR A 4 -0.76 -8.00 3.63
N LYS A 5 -1.16 -6.79 4.03
CA LYS A 5 -0.96 -6.27 5.38
C LYS A 5 -2.19 -5.47 5.78
N HIS A 6 -2.72 -5.78 6.95
CA HIS A 6 -3.72 -4.93 7.59
C HIS A 6 -2.99 -3.93 8.48
N SER A 7 -3.36 -2.66 8.37
CA SER A 7 -3.02 -1.65 9.36
C SER A 7 -4.20 -1.45 10.30
N THR A 8 -4.21 -0.35 11.04
CA THR A 8 -5.34 0.03 11.89
C THR A 8 -6.60 0.33 11.11
N THR A 9 -6.46 0.93 9.92
CA THR A 9 -7.59 1.10 9.01
C THR A 9 -7.94 -0.23 8.34
N LYS A 10 -9.18 -0.69 8.52
CA LYS A 10 -9.67 -1.93 7.92
C LYS A 10 -10.00 -1.71 6.44
N LEU A 11 -9.08 -2.09 5.56
CA LEU A 11 -9.36 -2.19 4.12
C LEU A 11 -10.34 -3.34 3.86
N ARG A 12 -11.38 -3.09 3.05
CA ARG A 12 -12.35 -4.14 2.68
C ARG A 12 -11.86 -4.91 1.45
N ARG A 13 -12.23 -6.19 1.37
CA ARG A 13 -12.01 -6.98 0.16
C ARG A 13 -13.03 -6.57 -0.90
N GLY A 14 -12.58 -6.41 -2.14
CA GLY A 14 -13.43 -6.02 -3.26
C GLY A 14 -12.95 -4.72 -3.91
N THR A 15 -13.91 -3.90 -4.34
CA THR A 15 -13.68 -2.54 -4.84
C THR A 15 -13.56 -1.60 -3.65
N GLU A 16 -12.43 -0.90 -3.57
CA GLU A 16 -12.10 0.06 -2.51
C GLU A 16 -11.56 1.32 -3.17
N PHE A 17 -11.75 2.48 -2.54
CA PHE A 17 -11.21 3.74 -3.05
C PHE A 17 -9.73 3.88 -2.66
N LEU A 18 -8.94 4.39 -3.60
CA LEU A 18 -7.58 4.84 -3.37
C LEU A 18 -7.58 6.37 -3.37
N TRP A 19 -7.25 6.96 -2.23
CA TRP A 19 -7.27 8.41 -2.07
C TRP A 19 -5.93 9.01 -2.45
N VAL A 20 -5.94 10.11 -3.20
CA VAL A 20 -4.72 10.84 -3.57
C VAL A 20 -4.93 12.29 -3.14
N PRO A 21 -4.05 12.86 -2.30
CA PRO A 21 -4.10 14.28 -1.95
C PRO A 21 -4.04 15.16 -3.21
N LEU A 22 -4.74 16.30 -3.20
CA LEU A 22 -4.75 17.21 -4.35
C LEU A 22 -3.34 17.72 -4.72
N ASP A 23 -2.50 17.99 -3.72
CA ASP A 23 -1.11 18.42 -3.93
C ASP A 23 -0.27 17.36 -4.64
N ASP A 24 -0.52 16.08 -4.35
CA ASP A 24 0.19 14.95 -4.95
C ASP A 24 -0.36 14.59 -6.34
N LEU A 25 -1.61 14.97 -6.63
CA LEU A 25 -2.19 14.84 -7.96
C LEU A 25 -1.45 15.72 -8.98
N ALA A 26 -1.04 16.94 -8.58
CA ALA A 26 -0.31 17.86 -9.44
C ALA A 26 1.04 17.29 -9.89
N CYS A 27 1.76 16.57 -9.01
CA CYS A 27 3.01 15.91 -9.35
C CYS A 27 2.83 14.52 -9.98
N LYS A 28 1.59 14.03 -10.10
CA LYS A 28 1.24 12.67 -10.52
C LYS A 28 1.89 11.61 -9.63
N CYS A 29 1.89 11.87 -8.33
CA CYS A 29 2.49 11.01 -7.32
C CYS A 29 1.40 10.21 -6.58
N PRO A 30 1.61 8.90 -6.33
CA PRO A 30 2.61 8.06 -6.96
C PRO A 30 2.31 7.88 -8.47
N ARG A 31 3.32 7.50 -9.26
CA ARG A 31 3.16 7.30 -10.71
C ARG A 31 2.32 6.05 -11.00
N ILE A 32 1.01 6.21 -11.05
CA ILE A 32 0.05 5.15 -11.35
C ILE A 32 -0.69 5.42 -12.66
N ARG A 33 -1.04 4.34 -13.36
CA ARG A 33 -1.82 4.39 -14.60
C ARG A 33 -3.14 3.65 -14.42
N VAL A 34 -4.21 4.21 -14.99
CA VAL A 34 -5.52 3.55 -15.00
C VAL A 34 -5.47 2.22 -15.77
N LYS A 35 -6.24 1.23 -15.32
CA LYS A 35 -6.29 -0.13 -15.90
C LYS A 35 -5.00 -0.95 -15.76
N HIS A 36 -4.08 -0.53 -14.88
CA HIS A 36 -2.91 -1.32 -14.50
C HIS A 36 -3.07 -1.87 -13.07
N THR A 37 -2.35 -2.95 -12.79
CA THR A 37 -2.35 -3.61 -11.48
C THR A 37 -1.06 -3.29 -10.76
N TYR A 38 -1.18 -2.85 -9.50
CA TYR A 38 -0.06 -2.43 -8.67
C TYR A 38 -0.06 -3.15 -7.32
N LEU A 39 1.13 -3.40 -6.79
CA LEU A 39 1.35 -3.55 -5.35
C LEU A 39 1.53 -2.14 -4.77
N ILE A 40 0.59 -1.73 -3.91
CA ILE A 40 0.59 -0.40 -3.29
C ILE A 40 0.90 -0.53 -1.80
N LEU A 41 1.88 0.23 -1.33
CA LEU A 41 2.14 0.48 0.08
C LEU A 41 1.89 1.97 0.30
N GLY A 42 0.74 2.29 0.88
CA GLY A 42 0.34 3.65 1.20
C GLY A 42 0.23 3.86 2.70
N ASN A 43 -0.06 5.09 3.09
CA ASN A 43 -0.29 5.45 4.48
C ASN A 43 -1.77 5.23 4.86
N ASP A 44 -2.02 4.95 6.13
CA ASP A 44 -3.35 4.97 6.73
C ASP A 44 -3.42 6.06 7.79
N GLU A 45 -3.65 7.31 7.38
CA GLU A 45 -3.90 8.38 8.34
C GLU A 45 -5.22 8.11 9.07
N ARG A 46 -5.14 8.08 10.41
CA ARG A 46 -6.23 7.65 11.29
C ARG A 46 -7.26 8.74 11.58
N GLU A 47 -6.89 10.00 11.37
CA GLU A 47 -7.59 11.16 11.97
C GLU A 47 -8.21 12.10 10.93
N THR A 48 -7.80 12.00 9.67
CA THR A 48 -8.29 12.83 8.58
C THR A 48 -9.22 12.02 7.69
N GLN A 49 -10.46 12.50 7.50
CA GLN A 49 -11.25 12.01 6.37
C GLN A 49 -10.47 12.32 5.09
N PRO A 50 -10.40 11.38 4.14
CA PRO A 50 -11.23 10.18 4.01
C PRO A 50 -10.63 8.90 4.63
N THR A 51 -11.50 8.04 5.17
CA THR A 51 -11.10 6.70 5.65
C THR A 51 -10.74 5.81 4.46
N GLY A 52 -9.48 5.35 4.39
CA GLY A 52 -9.06 4.44 3.33
C GLY A 52 -7.54 4.39 3.16
N LEU A 53 -7.10 3.77 2.06
CA LEU A 53 -5.69 3.79 1.67
C LEU A 53 -5.38 5.11 0.98
N ILE A 54 -4.38 5.83 1.48
CA ILE A 54 -3.90 7.06 0.86
C ILE A 54 -2.64 6.74 0.06
N ALA A 55 -2.66 7.09 -1.22
CA ALA A 55 -1.54 7.05 -2.14
C ALA A 55 -1.01 8.48 -2.30
N ASP A 56 -0.08 8.84 -1.41
CA ASP A 56 0.63 10.12 -1.41
C ASP A 56 1.99 10.01 -2.12
N ARG A 57 2.74 11.11 -2.16
CA ARG A 57 4.12 11.11 -2.70
C ARG A 57 5.12 10.20 -1.98
N ARG A 58 4.82 9.74 -0.77
CA ARG A 58 5.66 8.80 0.02
C ARG A 58 5.25 7.34 -0.21
N SER A 59 4.11 7.14 -0.87
CA SER A 59 3.58 5.82 -1.15
C SER A 59 4.38 5.13 -2.23
N ILE A 60 4.52 3.82 -2.09
CA ILE A 60 5.21 2.97 -3.06
C ILE A 60 4.15 2.30 -3.92
N ALA A 61 4.25 2.49 -5.24
CA ALA A 61 3.44 1.80 -6.23
C ALA A 61 4.37 1.02 -7.17
N ILE A 62 4.30 -0.32 -7.12
CA ILE A 62 5.14 -1.20 -7.94
C ILE A 62 4.23 -1.96 -8.89
N ASP A 63 4.57 -2.01 -10.18
CA ASP A 63 3.85 -2.82 -11.15
C ASP A 63 3.75 -4.28 -10.68
N TRP A 64 2.54 -4.81 -10.72
CA TRP A 64 2.30 -6.17 -10.27
C TRP A 64 3.00 -7.18 -11.18
N LYS A 65 3.73 -8.12 -10.57
CA LYS A 65 4.22 -9.33 -11.25
C LYS A 65 3.83 -10.55 -10.43
N GLU A 66 3.62 -11.68 -11.08
CA GLU A 66 3.13 -12.91 -10.43
C GLU A 66 4.04 -13.37 -9.27
N GLU A 67 5.36 -13.22 -9.42
CA GLU A 67 6.37 -13.53 -8.40
C GLU A 67 6.18 -12.75 -7.08
N TRP A 68 5.53 -11.58 -7.13
CA TRP A 68 5.28 -10.77 -5.93
C TRP A 68 4.32 -11.46 -4.99
N ALA A 69 3.37 -12.27 -5.48
CA ALA A 69 2.44 -12.99 -4.62
C ALA A 69 3.17 -13.92 -3.64
N ASP A 70 4.13 -14.70 -4.14
CA ASP A 70 4.94 -15.59 -3.32
C ASP A 70 5.90 -14.84 -2.39
N ARG A 71 6.44 -13.72 -2.87
CA ARG A 71 7.28 -12.85 -2.05
C ARG A 71 6.49 -12.24 -0.88
N MET A 72 5.29 -11.73 -1.13
CA MET A 72 4.42 -11.17 -0.11
C MET A 72 3.98 -12.23 0.90
N ARG A 73 3.62 -13.44 0.46
CA ARG A 73 3.34 -14.58 1.36
C ARG A 73 4.54 -14.95 2.24
N ARG A 74 5.76 -14.86 1.72
CA ARG A 74 6.99 -15.06 2.52
C ARG A 74 7.17 -13.96 3.56
N PHE A 75 6.94 -12.69 3.20
CA PHE A 75 6.99 -11.58 4.14
C PHE A 75 5.94 -11.69 5.24
N GLN A 76 4.69 -12.02 4.91
CA GLN A 76 3.63 -12.28 5.91
C GLN A 76 4.07 -13.36 6.90
N ARG A 77 4.57 -14.51 6.41
CA ARG A 77 5.06 -15.60 7.28
C ARG A 77 6.20 -15.16 8.20
N ARG A 78 7.10 -14.28 7.73
CA ARG A 78 8.16 -13.71 8.57
C ARG A 78 7.61 -12.75 9.62
N GLN A 79 6.68 -11.88 9.24
CA GLN A 79 5.99 -10.97 10.17
C GLN A 79 5.27 -11.73 11.27
N PHE A 80 4.51 -12.78 10.94
CA PHE A 80 3.83 -13.63 11.94
C PHE A 80 4.80 -14.30 12.92
N LYS A 81 6.05 -14.52 12.51
CA LYS A 81 7.13 -15.06 13.37
C LYS A 81 7.90 -13.96 14.13
N GLY A 82 7.46 -12.71 14.07
CA GLY A 82 8.16 -11.58 14.68
C GLY A 82 9.49 -11.21 14.02
N LYS A 83 9.76 -11.70 12.80
CA LYS A 83 11.05 -11.51 12.09
C LYS A 83 11.04 -10.35 11.11
N CYS A 84 10.37 -9.25 11.49
CA CYS A 84 10.49 -7.97 10.80
C CYS A 84 11.86 -7.40 11.12
N LYS A 85 12.61 -7.01 10.09
CA LYS A 85 13.80 -6.20 10.31
C LYS A 85 13.31 -4.78 10.55
N THR A 86 13.68 -4.18 11.68
CA THR A 86 13.67 -2.72 11.80
C THR A 86 14.85 -2.23 10.97
N ASP A 87 14.58 -1.35 10.00
CA ASP A 87 15.67 -0.67 9.30
C ASP A 87 16.22 0.40 10.26
N ASP A 88 17.22 0.03 11.06
CA ASP A 88 17.90 0.91 12.03
C ASP A 88 18.86 1.92 11.36
N ASN A 89 18.55 2.38 10.15
CA ASN A 89 19.36 3.38 9.42
C ASN A 89 18.48 4.20 8.47
N VAL A 90 17.81 5.23 8.98
CA VAL A 90 17.41 6.45 8.25
C VAL A 90 17.68 7.63 9.16
#